data_AF-A0A6L2Q6A8-F1
#
_entry.id   AF-A0A6L2Q6A8-F1
#
_cell.length_a   1.000
_cell.length_b   1.000
_cell.length_c   1.000
_cell.angle_alpha   90.00
_cell.angle_beta   90.00
_cell.angle_gamma   90.00
#
_symmetry.space_group_name_H-M   'P 1'
#
loop_
_entity.id
_entity.type
_entity.pdbx_description
1 polymer ?
#
loop_
_entity_poly.entity_id
_entity_poly.type
_entity_poly.pdbx_seq_one_letter_code
_entity_poly.pdbx_strand_id
1 'polypeptide(L)'
;MEPITECGEITSADLPGKTEEGGIFTCTKCGLQERYFYRGKNPPLNKKISFLEDSYVMKDPFSPPNKNQFLLLGSECSLCNKVVCQSPNCSIFYTRRFCISCAEENMEHFPTAVQIKLKKKPSAGKCAT
;
A
#
# COMPACT_ATOMS: atom_id res chain seq x y z
N MET A 1 15.70 59.77 8.54
CA MET A 1 16.04 58.92 9.69
C MET A 1 14.83 58.03 9.90
N GLU A 2 14.65 57.00 9.06
CA GLU A 2 15.27 55.65 9.16
C GLU A 2 14.92 54.98 10.50
N PRO A 3 14.53 53.68 10.52
CA PRO A 3 13.32 53.14 9.90
C PRO A 3 12.47 52.37 10.93
N ILE A 4 11.21 52.10 10.57
CA ILE A 4 10.31 51.17 11.28
C ILE A 4 10.83 49.75 11.08
N THR A 5 11.21 49.11 12.18
CA THR A 5 11.78 47.76 12.25
C THR A 5 10.87 46.73 11.58
N GLU A 6 11.40 46.07 10.55
CA GLU A 6 10.87 44.89 9.89
C GLU A 6 10.78 43.75 10.91
N CYS A 7 9.56 43.27 11.20
CA CYS A 7 9.37 42.03 11.94
C CYS A 7 9.80 40.88 11.03
N GLY A 8 11.00 40.36 11.29
CA GLY A 8 11.65 39.34 10.49
C GLY A 8 10.79 38.10 10.23
N GLU A 9 11.01 37.52 9.06
CA GLU A 9 10.43 36.27 8.60
C GLU A 9 10.63 35.15 9.63
N ILE A 10 9.50 34.70 10.17
CA ILE A 10 9.34 33.37 10.75
C ILE A 10 9.60 32.33 9.66
N THR A 11 10.82 31.83 9.59
CA THR A 11 11.12 30.57 8.90
C THR A 11 11.61 29.57 9.93
N SER A 12 11.03 28.36 9.87
CA SER A 12 11.44 27.08 10.50
C SER A 12 10.35 26.48 11.39
N ALA A 13 9.69 25.44 10.83
CA ALA A 13 8.88 24.38 11.45
C ALA A 13 7.69 24.08 10.50
N ASP A 14 7.39 22.91 9.96
CA ASP A 14 7.90 21.55 10.05
C ASP A 14 7.30 20.82 8.84
N LEU A 15 8.11 20.43 7.85
CA LEU A 15 7.72 19.33 6.95
C LEU A 15 8.63 18.14 7.24
N PRO A 16 8.18 17.15 8.02
CA PRO A 16 8.80 15.85 8.03
C PRO A 16 8.37 15.12 6.76
N GLY A 17 9.32 14.84 5.87
CA GLY A 17 9.10 13.84 4.83
C GLY A 17 9.74 14.11 3.49
N LYS A 18 11.08 14.23 3.45
CA LYS A 18 11.82 13.75 2.30
C LYS A 18 11.55 12.24 2.19
N THR A 19 10.81 11.80 1.18
CA THR A 19 10.86 10.39 0.70
C THR A 19 10.36 10.30 -0.75
N GLU A 20 10.99 11.07 -1.63
CA GLU A 20 10.97 10.86 -3.09
C GLU A 20 11.96 9.73 -3.46
N GLU A 21 11.87 8.57 -2.82
CA GLU A 21 12.55 7.37 -3.32
C GLU A 21 11.54 6.22 -3.31
N GLY A 22 10.73 6.21 -4.37
CA GLY A 22 9.99 5.02 -4.76
C GLY A 22 10.94 3.82 -4.96
N GLY A 23 10.38 2.64 -5.21
CA GLY A 23 11.17 1.42 -5.35
C GLY A 23 10.48 0.36 -6.18
N ILE A 24 11.03 -0.85 -6.14
CA ILE A 24 10.42 -2.02 -6.77
C ILE A 24 9.65 -2.79 -5.71
N PHE A 25 8.33 -2.86 -5.89
CA PHE A 25 7.48 -3.79 -5.16
C PHE A 25 7.69 -5.17 -5.77
N THR A 26 7.96 -6.19 -4.94
CA THR A 26 8.05 -7.58 -5.39
C THR A 26 7.17 -8.46 -4.50
N CYS A 27 6.11 -9.06 -5.07
CA CYS A 27 5.31 -10.01 -4.32
C CYS A 27 6.09 -11.31 -4.10
N THR A 28 6.31 -11.69 -2.84
CA THR A 28 7.03 -12.93 -2.48
C THR A 28 6.30 -14.21 -2.91
N LYS A 29 5.01 -14.15 -3.23
CA LYS A 29 4.20 -15.33 -3.61
C LYS A 29 4.14 -15.56 -5.12
N CYS A 30 3.76 -14.55 -5.91
CA CYS A 30 3.61 -14.70 -7.36
C CYS A 30 4.73 -14.06 -8.18
N GLY A 31 5.66 -13.33 -7.54
CA GLY A 31 6.75 -12.65 -8.24
C GLY A 31 6.34 -11.36 -8.97
N LEU A 32 5.11 -10.88 -8.83
CA LEU A 32 4.68 -9.61 -9.42
C LEU A 32 5.66 -8.50 -9.02
N GLN A 33 6.22 -7.82 -10.03
CA GLN A 33 7.15 -6.71 -9.85
C GLN A 33 6.62 -5.45 -10.48
N GLU A 34 6.53 -4.37 -9.71
CA GLU A 34 6.07 -3.07 -10.18
C GLU A 34 6.80 -1.92 -9.49
N ARG A 35 6.93 -0.78 -10.17
CA ARG A 35 7.45 0.43 -9.54
C ARG A 35 6.39 1.08 -8.67
N TYR A 36 6.66 1.21 -7.37
CA TYR A 36 5.84 2.03 -6.48
C TYR A 36 6.48 3.41 -6.32
N PHE A 37 5.67 4.44 -6.12
CA PHE A 37 6.16 5.79 -5.82
C PHE A 37 6.04 6.13 -4.33
N TYR A 38 5.22 5.40 -3.57
CA TYR A 38 5.03 5.63 -2.14
C TYR A 38 4.72 4.33 -1.39
N ARG A 39 5.22 4.25 -0.15
CA ARG A 39 4.87 3.21 0.83
C ARG A 39 4.41 3.88 2.11
N GLY A 40 3.21 3.54 2.58
CA GLY A 40 2.66 4.02 3.84
C GLY A 40 1.14 4.09 3.85
N LYS A 41 0.57 4.61 4.93
CA LYS A 41 -0.89 4.74 5.10
C LYS A 41 -1.51 5.95 4.41
N ASN A 42 -0.75 7.02 4.18
CA ASN A 42 -1.28 8.31 3.75
C ASN A 42 -0.63 8.74 2.42
N PRO A 43 -1.10 8.20 1.28
CA PRO A 43 -0.50 8.51 -0.01
C PRO A 43 -0.59 10.01 -0.33
N PRO A 44 0.52 10.65 -0.74
CA PRO A 44 0.59 12.11 -0.89
C PRO A 44 -0.28 12.64 -2.04
N LEU A 45 -0.57 11.81 -3.04
CA LEU A 45 -1.37 12.18 -4.22
C LEU A 45 -2.82 12.54 -3.85
N ASN A 46 -3.44 11.84 -2.88
CA ASN A 46 -4.83 12.07 -2.51
C ASN A 46 -5.03 12.07 -1.00
N LYS A 47 -4.96 13.27 -0.42
CA LYS A 47 -5.10 13.51 1.04
C LYS A 47 -6.47 13.10 1.62
N LYS A 48 -7.46 12.77 0.79
CA LYS A 48 -8.78 12.28 1.25
C LYS A 48 -8.80 10.78 1.49
N ILE A 49 -7.78 10.05 1.04
CA ILE A 49 -7.70 8.59 1.18
C ILE A 49 -6.59 8.25 2.18
N SER A 50 -6.91 7.40 3.15
CA SER A 50 -5.94 6.78 4.05
C SER A 50 -6.19 5.28 4.10
N PHE A 51 -5.12 4.50 4.28
CA PHE A 51 -5.18 3.06 4.42
C PHE A 51 -5.11 2.64 5.88
N LEU A 52 -5.65 1.46 6.17
CA LEU A 52 -5.55 0.83 7.49
C LEU A 52 -4.16 0.18 7.72
N GLU A 53 -3.38 0.01 6.67
CA GLU A 53 -2.07 -0.65 6.65
C GLU A 53 -1.06 0.11 5.79
N ASP A 54 0.24 -0.02 6.11
CA ASP A 54 1.30 0.52 5.26
C ASP A 54 1.26 -0.20 3.91
N SER A 55 1.03 0.58 2.86
CA SER A 55 0.63 0.06 1.56
C SER A 55 1.57 0.58 0.48
N TYR A 56 1.92 -0.28 -0.48
CA TYR A 56 2.69 0.09 -1.65
C TYR A 56 1.75 0.57 -2.75
N VAL A 57 1.96 1.79 -3.23
CA VAL A 57 1.12 2.38 -4.29
C VAL A 57 1.94 2.88 -5.47
N MET A 58 1.39 2.71 -6.67
CA MET A 58 1.93 3.27 -7.91
C MET A 58 0.98 4.34 -8.47
N LYS A 59 1.49 5.25 -9.31
CA LYS A 59 0.62 6.16 -10.06
C LYS A 59 -0.23 5.32 -11.00
N ASP A 60 -1.51 5.63 -11.13
CA ASP A 60 -2.37 4.87 -12.04
C ASP A 60 -2.01 5.20 -13.50
N PRO A 61 -1.49 4.23 -14.28
CA PRO A 61 -1.08 4.46 -15.66
C PRO A 61 -2.27 4.54 -16.63
N PHE A 62 -3.47 4.14 -16.20
CA PHE A 62 -4.69 4.17 -17.00
C PHE A 62 -5.54 5.42 -16.73
N SER A 63 -5.23 6.15 -15.67
CA SER A 63 -5.89 7.41 -15.35
C SER A 63 -5.35 8.54 -16.22
N PRO A 64 -6.21 9.50 -16.65
CA PRO A 64 -5.74 10.71 -17.31
C PRO A 64 -4.70 11.47 -16.47
N PRO A 65 -3.75 12.18 -17.10
CA PRO A 65 -2.79 13.00 -16.38
C PRO A 65 -3.46 13.95 -15.37
N ASN A 66 -2.78 14.21 -14.25
CA ASN A 66 -3.20 15.16 -13.21
C ASN A 66 -4.47 14.83 -12.42
N LYS A 67 -4.98 13.59 -12.49
CA LYS A 67 -6.11 13.14 -11.63
C LYS A 67 -5.70 12.69 -10.23
N ASN A 68 -4.39 12.66 -9.93
CA ASN A 68 -3.84 12.20 -8.66
C ASN A 68 -4.38 10.82 -8.21
N GLN A 69 -4.68 9.96 -9.18
CA GLN A 69 -5.12 8.60 -8.95
C GLN A 69 -3.91 7.67 -8.80
N PHE A 70 -4.08 6.64 -7.98
CA PHE A 70 -3.06 5.65 -7.71
C PHE A 70 -3.68 4.26 -7.70
N LEU A 71 -2.84 3.26 -7.97
CA LEU A 71 -3.17 1.85 -7.81
C LEU A 71 -2.48 1.30 -6.56
N LEU A 72 -3.22 0.51 -5.80
CA LEU A 72 -2.72 -0.19 -4.63
C LEU A 72 -2.16 -1.55 -5.05
N LEU A 73 -0.85 -1.74 -4.93
CA LEU A 73 -0.14 -2.95 -5.35
C LEU A 73 -0.29 -4.08 -4.31
N GLY A 74 -0.12 -3.74 -3.04
CA GLY A 74 -0.10 -4.69 -1.93
C GLY A 74 0.41 -4.09 -0.63
N SER A 75 0.65 -4.95 0.35
CA SER A 75 1.26 -4.61 1.65
C SER A 75 2.08 -5.79 2.19
N GLU A 76 2.58 -5.66 3.41
CA GLU A 76 3.24 -6.75 4.13
C GLU A 76 2.23 -7.60 4.90
N CYS A 77 2.45 -8.91 4.91
CA CYS A 77 1.70 -9.81 5.77
C CYS A 77 1.95 -9.47 7.24
N SER A 78 0.88 -9.26 8.01
CA SER A 78 0.96 -8.88 9.43
C SER A 78 1.51 -9.95 10.37
N LEU A 79 1.72 -11.19 9.90
CA LEU A 79 2.28 -12.28 10.70
C LEU A 79 3.74 -12.58 10.35
N CYS A 80 4.09 -12.61 9.05
CA CYS A 80 5.43 -12.97 8.61
C CYS A 80 6.22 -11.84 7.93
N ASN A 81 5.64 -10.64 7.81
CA ASN A 81 6.22 -9.44 7.17
C ASN A 81 6.63 -9.62 5.70
N LYS A 82 6.25 -10.71 5.04
CA LYS A 82 6.49 -10.90 3.60
C LYS A 82 5.60 -9.96 2.78
N VAL A 83 6.17 -9.35 1.74
CA VAL A 83 5.47 -8.47 0.81
C VAL A 83 4.56 -9.29 -0.11
N VAL A 84 3.26 -8.95 -0.15
CA VAL A 84 2.25 -9.68 -0.92
C VAL A 84 1.31 -8.74 -1.66
N CYS A 85 1.00 -9.07 -2.92
CA CYS A 85 0.12 -8.26 -3.76
C CYS A 85 -1.35 -8.47 -3.40
N GLN A 86 -2.21 -7.62 -3.96
CA GLN A 86 -3.67 -7.67 -3.82
C GLN A 86 -4.35 -8.91 -4.41
N SER A 87 -3.63 -9.76 -5.13
CA SER A 87 -4.22 -10.98 -5.71
C SER A 87 -4.79 -11.89 -4.62
N PRO A 88 -6.01 -12.44 -4.79
CA PRO A 88 -6.60 -13.38 -3.84
C PRO A 88 -5.81 -14.69 -3.73
N ASN A 89 -4.90 -14.97 -4.67
CA ASN A 89 -3.97 -16.11 -4.59
C ASN A 89 -2.74 -15.81 -3.70
N CYS A 90 -2.50 -14.54 -3.37
CA CYS A 90 -1.30 -14.09 -2.67
C CYS A 90 -1.61 -13.57 -1.28
N SER A 91 -2.71 -12.86 -1.10
CA SER A 91 -3.11 -12.34 0.20
C SER A 91 -4.62 -12.15 0.34
N ILE A 92 -5.04 -11.93 1.59
CA ILE A 92 -6.38 -11.50 1.96
C ILE A 92 -6.27 -10.31 2.92
N PHE A 93 -7.16 -9.33 2.76
CA PHE A 93 -7.36 -8.27 3.74
C PHE A 93 -8.61 -8.53 4.56
N TYR A 94 -8.50 -8.45 5.89
CA TYR A 94 -9.65 -8.43 6.81
C TYR A 94 -9.54 -7.21 7.73
N THR A 95 -8.93 -7.35 8.92
CA THR A 95 -8.53 -6.21 9.75
C THR A 95 -7.12 -5.72 9.41
N ARG A 96 -6.30 -6.63 8.85
CA ARG A 96 -4.96 -6.42 8.31
C ARG A 96 -4.75 -7.37 7.14
N ARG A 97 -3.64 -7.22 6.40
CA ARG A 97 -3.28 -8.18 5.36
C ARG A 97 -2.55 -9.42 5.89
N PHE A 98 -2.94 -10.56 5.36
CA PHE A 98 -2.29 -11.84 5.60
C PHE A 98 -1.93 -12.45 4.24
N CYS A 99 -0.71 -12.98 4.09
CA CYS A 99 -0.42 -13.84 2.96
C CYS A 99 -1.29 -15.10 3.05
N ILE A 100 -1.60 -15.72 1.91
CA ILE A 100 -2.50 -16.89 1.91
C ILE A 100 -2.00 -18.02 2.81
N SER A 101 -0.69 -18.29 2.83
CA SER A 101 -0.11 -19.31 3.72
C SER A 101 -0.40 -19.03 5.20
N CYS A 102 -0.12 -17.82 5.69
CA CYS A 102 -0.44 -17.46 7.06
C CYS A 102 -1.95 -17.43 7.34
N ALA A 103 -2.77 -17.07 6.36
CA ALA A 103 -4.22 -17.07 6.50
C ALA A 103 -4.79 -18.50 6.63
N GLU A 104 -4.24 -19.46 5.87
CA GLU A 104 -4.61 -20.88 5.93
C GLU A 104 -4.16 -21.54 7.22
N GLU A 105 -2.92 -21.28 7.67
CA GLU A 105 -2.38 -21.79 8.94
C GLU A 105 -3.16 -21.28 10.16
N ASN A 106 -3.79 -20.10 10.05
CA ASN A 106 -4.53 -19.47 11.15
C ASN A 106 -6.04 -19.40 10.87
N MET A 107 -6.57 -20.29 10.01
CA MET A 107 -7.94 -20.20 9.48
C MET A 107 -9.02 -20.13 10.56
N GLU A 108 -8.84 -20.85 11.67
CA GLU A 108 -9.80 -20.91 12.78
C GLU A 108 -9.99 -19.57 13.52
N HIS A 109 -9.01 -18.66 13.44
CA HIS A 109 -9.08 -17.33 14.05
C HIS A 109 -9.86 -16.31 13.21
N PHE A 110 -10.16 -16.64 11.95
CA PHE A 110 -10.96 -15.78 11.08
C PHE A 110 -12.46 -16.04 11.27
N PRO A 111 -13.33 -15.02 11.10
CA PRO A 111 -14.77 -15.24 11.06
C PRO A 111 -15.18 -16.23 9.95
N THR A 112 -16.25 -16.98 10.16
CA THR A 112 -16.74 -18.03 9.23
C THR A 112 -16.86 -17.55 7.78
N ALA A 113 -17.32 -16.31 7.55
CA ALA A 113 -17.43 -15.73 6.22
C ALA A 113 -16.07 -15.62 5.50
N VAL A 114 -15.00 -15.31 6.22
CA VAL A 114 -13.63 -15.24 5.69
C VAL A 114 -13.07 -16.63 5.47
N GLN A 115 -13.32 -17.57 6.39
CA GLN A 115 -12.93 -18.97 6.21
C GLN A 115 -13.52 -19.59 4.93
N ILE A 116 -14.80 -19.32 4.64
CA ILE A 116 -15.47 -19.77 3.41
C ILE A 116 -14.77 -19.20 2.16
N LYS A 117 -14.36 -17.93 2.19
CA LYS A 117 -13.63 -17.30 1.08
C LYS A 117 -12.26 -17.94 0.87
N LEU A 118 -11.52 -18.21 1.94
CA LEU A 118 -10.20 -18.86 1.87
C LEU A 118 -10.28 -20.29 1.31
N LYS A 119 -11.35 -21.03 1.63
CA LYS A 119 -11.58 -22.39 1.11
C LYS A 119 -11.96 -22.40 -0.39
N LYS A 120 -12.48 -21.30 -0.93
CA LYS A 120 -12.76 -21.17 -2.36
C LYS A 120 -11.45 -20.92 -3.10
N LYS A 121 -10.97 -21.94 -3.82
CA LYS A 121 -9.83 -21.79 -4.72
C LYS A 121 -10.13 -20.68 -5.73
N PRO A 122 -9.33 -19.61 -5.81
CA PRO A 122 -9.42 -18.68 -6.92
C PRO A 122 -9.05 -19.47 -8.18
N SER A 123 -9.83 -19.32 -9.25
CA SER A 123 -9.45 -19.91 -10.54
C SER A 123 -8.06 -19.40 -10.91
N ALA A 124 -7.18 -20.31 -11.31
CA ALA A 124 -5.81 -19.99 -11.70
C ALA A 124 -5.81 -19.20 -13.01
N GLY A 125 -6.08 -17.90 -12.93
CA GLY A 125 -5.68 -16.96 -13.96
C GLY A 125 -4.17 -16.79 -13.85
N LYS A 126 -3.43 -17.41 -14.78
CA LYS A 126 -1.99 -17.16 -14.93
C LYS A 126 -1.78 -15.64 -15.04
N CYS A 127 -0.97 -15.08 -14.17
CA CYS A 127 -0.47 -13.71 -14.36
C CYS A 127 0.50 -13.80 -15.55
N ALA A 128 0.08 -13.32 -16.72
CA ALA A 128 0.91 -13.32 -17.92
C ALA A 128 2.12 -12.40 -17.66
N THR A 129 3.31 -12.92 -17.99
CA THR A 129 4.59 -12.21 -17.97
C THR A 129 4.64 -11.15 -19.07
#